data_AF-A0A4Y2D1C8-F1
#
_entry.id   AF-A0A4Y2D1C8-F1
#
_cell.length_a   1.000
_cell.length_b   1.000
_cell.length_c   1.000
_cell.angle_alpha   90.00
_cell.angle_beta   90.00
_cell.angle_gamma   90.00
#
_symmetry.space_group_name_H-M   'P 1'
#
loop_
_entity.id
_entity.type
_entity.pdbx_description
1 polymer ?
#
loop_
_entity_poly.entity_id
_entity_poly.type
_entity_poly.pdbx_seq_one_letter_code
_entity_poly.pdbx_strand_id
1 'polypeptide(L)'
;MGGVLNEITPKGPKPLGFFSKKLTPTQAKYSAYDRKLLAAYSAIQYFRHMLEARPFALYVDHKPLTCAFKQNSDKCSPRRLRQLDFISQFTTDIRYVPGKENVVADSLSRVCEIQFSSLADLKLWESSQNSDPELKGIL
;
A
#
# COMPACT_ATOMS: atom_id res chain seq x y z
N MET A 1 -3.28 3.61 -3.67
CA MET A 1 -3.25 2.49 -2.70
C MET A 1 -1.80 2.25 -2.34
N GLY A 2 -1.50 2.02 -1.07
CA GLY A 2 -0.14 1.82 -0.58
C GLY A 2 -0.11 0.70 0.46
N GLY A 3 1.06 0.07 0.63
CA GLY A 3 1.29 -0.98 1.60
C GLY A 3 2.76 -1.22 1.82
N VAL A 4 3.10 -1.83 2.94
CA VAL A 4 4.46 -2.23 3.30
C VAL A 4 4.42 -3.65 3.86
N LEU A 5 5.36 -4.48 3.44
CA LEU A 5 5.63 -5.77 4.04
C LEU A 5 6.76 -5.60 5.05
N ASN A 6 6.49 -5.94 6.31
CA ASN A 6 7.47 -5.86 7.39
C ASN A 6 7.81 -7.25 7.92
N GLU A 7 9.09 -7.47 8.18
CA GLU A 7 9.59 -8.56 9.02
C GLU A 7 9.59 -8.12 10.48
N ILE A 8 9.03 -8.93 11.37
CA ILE A 8 9.07 -8.64 12.81
C ILE A 8 10.35 -9.24 13.38
N THR A 9 11.31 -8.37 13.73
CA THR A 9 12.59 -8.73 14.34
C THR A 9 12.59 -8.33 15.82
N PRO A 10 13.44 -8.91 16.70
CA PRO A 10 13.56 -8.47 18.09
C PRO A 10 13.91 -6.98 18.28
N LYS A 11 14.53 -6.37 17.26
CA LYS A 11 14.89 -4.94 17.23
C LYS A 11 13.75 -4.03 16.73
N GLY A 12 12.61 -4.61 16.35
CA GLY A 12 11.46 -3.90 15.78
C GLY A 12 11.10 -4.35 14.36
N PRO A 13 10.04 -3.76 13.77
CA PRO A 13 9.60 -4.05 12.41
C PRO A 13 10.62 -3.51 11.39
N LYS A 14 11.08 -4.38 10.49
CA LYS A 14 11.99 -4.02 9.38
C LYS A 14 11.25 -4.14 8.05
N PRO A 15 11.22 -3.10 7.20
CA PRO A 15 10.56 -3.21 5.90
C PRO A 15 11.33 -4.16 4.97
N LEU A 16 10.61 -5.10 4.38
CA LEU A 16 11.09 -6.02 3.35
C LEU A 16 10.74 -5.54 1.93
N GLY A 17 9.62 -4.83 1.80
CA GLY A 17 9.17 -4.35 0.50
C GLY A 17 8.02 -3.36 0.62
N PHE A 18 7.88 -2.53 -0.40
CA PHE A 18 6.86 -1.50 -0.48
C PHE A 18 5.97 -1.75 -1.70
N PHE A 19 4.69 -1.44 -1.56
CA PHE A 19 3.71 -1.54 -2.63
C PHE A 19 3.00 -0.20 -2.78
N SER A 20 2.88 0.28 -4.01
CA SER A 20 1.99 1.39 -4.35
C SER A 20 1.31 1.15 -5.70
N LYS A 21 0.04 1.52 -5.79
CA LYS A 21 -0.76 1.42 -7.00
C LYS A 21 -1.82 2.51 -7.05
N LYS A 22 -1.85 3.27 -8.14
CA LYS A 22 -2.88 4.30 -8.39
C LYS A 22 -4.24 3.62 -8.57
N LEU A 23 -5.28 4.20 -7.97
CA LEU A 23 -6.66 3.76 -8.19
C LEU A 23 -7.09 4.19 -9.59
N THR A 24 -7.79 3.32 -10.32
CA THR A 24 -8.45 3.75 -11.57
C THR A 24 -9.59 4.73 -11.26
N PRO A 25 -10.04 5.55 -12.24
CA PRO A 25 -11.15 6.49 -12.03
C PRO A 25 -12.41 5.81 -11.47
N THR A 26 -12.68 4.57 -11.89
CA THR A 26 -13.80 3.77 -11.38
C THR A 26 -13.55 3.31 -9.95
N GLN A 27 -12.35 2.87 -9.62
CA GLN A 27 -11.99 2.42 -8.27
C GLN A 27 -11.95 3.57 -7.26
N ALA A 28 -11.61 4.78 -7.70
CA ALA A 28 -11.62 5.98 -6.89
C ALA A 28 -13.04 6.32 -6.37
N LYS A 29 -14.08 5.95 -7.12
CA LYS A 29 -15.50 6.14 -6.75
C LYS A 29 -16.03 5.09 -5.78
N TYR A 30 -15.24 4.08 -5.41
CA TYR A 30 -15.68 3.06 -4.47
C TYR A 30 -15.81 3.60 -3.04
N SER A 31 -16.67 2.95 -2.25
CA SER A 31 -16.80 3.25 -0.82
C SER A 31 -15.45 3.15 -0.09
N ALA A 32 -15.31 3.80 1.06
CA ALA A 32 -14.09 3.72 1.86
C ALA A 32 -13.73 2.26 2.21
N TYR A 33 -14.72 1.46 2.60
CA TYR A 33 -14.56 0.03 2.86
C TYR A 33 -14.01 -0.71 1.64
N ASP A 34 -14.63 -0.52 0.49
CA ASP A 34 -14.23 -1.18 -0.75
C ASP A 34 -12.82 -0.79 -1.22
N ARG A 35 -12.42 0.47 -1.05
CA ARG A 35 -11.06 0.93 -1.38
C ARG A 35 -10.03 0.30 -0.46
N LYS A 36 -10.33 0.17 0.84
CA LYS A 36 -9.44 -0.45 1.83
C LYS A 36 -9.33 -1.97 1.60
N LEU A 37 -10.44 -2.65 1.31
CA LEU A 37 -10.43 -4.06 0.92
C LEU A 37 -9.63 -4.30 -0.37
N LEU A 38 -9.83 -3.46 -1.39
CA LEU A 38 -9.07 -3.53 -2.64
C LEU A 38 -7.57 -3.31 -2.41
N ALA A 39 -7.19 -2.42 -1.51
CA ALA A 39 -5.80 -2.17 -1.16
C ALA A 39 -5.15 -3.40 -0.51
N ALA A 40 -5.83 -4.02 0.47
CA ALA A 40 -5.39 -5.26 1.10
C ALA A 40 -5.23 -6.40 0.09
N TYR A 41 -6.27 -6.64 -0.72
CA TYR A 41 -6.25 -7.63 -1.80
C TYR A 41 -5.08 -7.41 -2.76
N SER A 42 -4.88 -6.17 -3.20
CA SER A 42 -3.82 -5.84 -4.17
C SER A 42 -2.42 -6.00 -3.56
N ALA A 43 -2.24 -5.64 -2.29
CA ALA A 43 -0.97 -5.79 -1.59
C ALA A 43 -0.60 -7.27 -1.40
N ILE A 44 -1.56 -8.11 -0.99
CA ILE A 44 -1.35 -9.56 -0.85
C ILE A 44 -1.06 -10.19 -2.20
N GLN A 45 -1.77 -9.79 -3.26
CA GLN A 45 -1.49 -10.27 -4.61
C GLN A 45 -0.07 -9.90 -5.06
N TYR A 46 0.41 -8.69 -4.72
CA TYR A 46 1.76 -8.23 -5.05
C TYR A 46 2.85 -9.02 -4.31
N PHE A 47 2.67 -9.21 -2.99
CA PHE A 47 3.60 -9.95 -2.14
C PHE A 47 3.34 -11.46 -2.10
N ARG A 48 2.52 -11.99 -3.00
CA ARG A 48 2.06 -13.39 -2.99
C ARG A 48 3.20 -14.38 -2.77
N HIS A 49 4.27 -14.28 -3.55
CA HIS A 49 5.43 -15.16 -3.49
C HIS A 49 6.20 -15.09 -2.15
N MET A 50 6.12 -13.96 -1.42
CA MET A 50 6.73 -13.80 -0.10
C MET A 50 5.82 -14.27 1.04
N LEU A 51 4.51 -14.22 0.82
CA LEU A 51 3.47 -14.53 1.82
C LEU A 51 3.00 -15.99 1.76
N GLU A 52 3.15 -16.66 0.61
CA GLU A 52 2.77 -18.06 0.45
C GLU A 52 3.42 -18.94 1.52
N ALA A 53 2.61 -19.78 2.15
CA ALA A 53 2.98 -20.70 3.22
C ALA A 53 3.61 -20.05 4.48
N ARG A 54 3.45 -18.74 4.69
CA ARG A 54 3.94 -18.05 5.91
C ARG A 54 2.79 -17.44 6.70
N PRO A 55 2.73 -17.63 8.03
CA PRO A 55 1.76 -16.93 8.85
C PRO A 55 2.10 -15.44 8.94
N PHE A 56 1.12 -14.57 8.72
CA PHE A 56 1.26 -13.13 8.91
C PHE A 56 -0.08 -12.51 9.33
N ALA A 57 0.02 -11.33 9.95
CA ALA A 57 -1.13 -10.51 10.29
C ALA A 57 -1.23 -9.33 9.31
N LEU A 58 -2.45 -9.07 8.83
CA LEU A 58 -2.73 -7.92 7.98
C LEU A 58 -3.15 -6.72 8.84
N TYR A 59 -2.32 -5.68 8.87
CA TYR A 59 -2.63 -4.44 9.57
C TYR A 59 -3.34 -3.44 8.66
N VAL A 60 -4.47 -2.90 9.12
CA VAL A 60 -5.29 -1.95 8.36
C VAL A 60 -5.73 -0.77 9.24
N ASP A 61 -5.81 0.41 8.65
CA ASP A 61 -6.27 1.64 9.32
C ASP A 61 -7.79 1.81 9.31
N HIS A 62 -8.53 0.76 8.94
CA HIS A 62 -9.98 0.79 8.77
C HIS A 62 -10.66 -0.27 9.66
N LYS A 63 -11.19 0.18 10.81
CA LYS A 63 -11.82 -0.70 11.82
C LYS A 63 -12.89 -1.66 11.26
N PRO A 64 -13.82 -1.26 10.37
CA PRO A 64 -14.81 -2.19 9.85
C PRO A 64 -14.23 -3.40 9.11
N LEU A 65 -13.01 -3.27 8.57
CA LEU A 65 -12.35 -4.33 7.81
C LEU A 65 -11.78 -5.45 8.72
N THR A 66 -11.53 -5.17 10.02
CA THR A 66 -11.09 -6.22 10.96
C THR A 66 -12.19 -7.24 11.24
N CYS A 67 -13.45 -6.85 11.03
CA CYS A 67 -14.61 -7.73 11.20
C CYS A 67 -15.04 -8.38 9.87
N ALA A 68 -14.29 -8.23 8.79
CA ALA A 68 -14.72 -8.66 7.45
C ALA A 68 -15.07 -10.16 7.37
N PHE A 69 -14.29 -11.02 8.04
CA PHE A 69 -14.55 -12.46 8.09
C PHE A 69 -15.61 -12.88 9.11
N LYS A 70 -16.12 -11.95 9.93
CA LYS A 70 -17.19 -12.20 10.90
C LYS A 70 -18.56 -11.73 10.40
N GLN A 71 -18.60 -11.07 9.24
CA GLN A 71 -19.84 -10.53 8.66
C GLN A 71 -20.57 -11.59 7.85
N ASN A 72 -21.90 -11.53 7.85
CA ASN A 72 -22.73 -12.45 7.06
C ASN A 72 -22.46 -12.28 5.56
N SER A 73 -22.11 -13.39 4.90
CA SER A 73 -21.80 -13.46 3.46
C SER A 73 -22.97 -13.02 2.57
N ASP A 74 -24.21 -13.27 3.02
CA ASP A 74 -25.43 -13.05 2.23
C ASP A 74 -25.70 -11.57 1.89
N LYS A 75 -25.08 -10.65 2.62
CA LYS A 75 -25.19 -9.20 2.40
C LYS A 75 -23.99 -8.61 1.66
N CYS A 76 -22.99 -9.43 1.30
CA CYS A 76 -21.78 -8.95 0.64
C CYS A 76 -21.92 -8.98 -0.89
N SER A 77 -21.41 -7.93 -1.54
CA SER A 77 -21.37 -7.92 -3.00
C SER A 77 -20.45 -9.03 -3.52
N PRO A 78 -20.74 -9.64 -4.69
CA PRO A 78 -19.92 -10.72 -5.25
C PRO A 78 -18.44 -10.35 -5.41
N ARG A 79 -18.14 -9.06 -5.64
CA ARG A 79 -16.76 -8.57 -5.72
C ARG A 79 -16.06 -8.63 -4.35
N ARG A 80 -16.74 -8.23 -3.28
CA ARG A 80 -16.17 -8.26 -1.92
C ARG A 80 -15.89 -9.70 -1.51
N LEU A 81 -16.83 -10.62 -1.78
CA LEU A 81 -16.66 -12.04 -1.51
C LEU A 81 -15.41 -12.59 -2.19
N ARG A 82 -15.26 -12.41 -3.50
CA ARG A 82 -14.06 -12.87 -4.23
C ARG A 82 -12.74 -12.31 -3.67
N GLN A 83 -12.73 -11.05 -3.21
CA GLN A 83 -11.55 -10.45 -2.61
C GLN A 83 -11.26 -11.05 -1.23
N LEU A 84 -12.29 -11.27 -0.41
CA LEU A 84 -12.16 -11.89 0.91
C LEU A 84 -11.75 -13.36 0.80
N ASP A 85 -12.32 -14.11 -0.15
CA ASP A 85 -11.97 -15.50 -0.44
C ASP A 85 -10.52 -15.65 -0.90
N PHE A 86 -10.00 -14.67 -1.63
CA PHE A 86 -8.58 -14.64 -1.97
C PHE A 86 -7.73 -14.35 -0.73
N ILE A 87 -8.11 -13.36 0.08
CA ILE A 87 -7.35 -13.00 1.29
C ILE A 87 -7.32 -14.17 2.30
N SER A 88 -8.43 -14.89 2.46
CA SER A 88 -8.56 -16.00 3.41
C SER A 88 -7.64 -17.18 3.09
N GLN A 89 -7.22 -17.34 1.83
CA GLN A 89 -6.21 -18.34 1.43
C GLN A 89 -4.82 -18.04 2.01
N PHE A 90 -4.57 -16.79 2.41
CA PHE A 90 -3.31 -16.34 2.99
C PHE A 90 -3.42 -16.08 4.49
N THR A 91 -4.43 -15.33 4.91
CA THR A 91 -4.63 -15.00 6.33
C THR A 91 -6.07 -14.58 6.62
N THR A 92 -6.52 -14.86 7.84
CA THR A 92 -7.75 -14.32 8.41
C THR A 92 -7.47 -13.38 9.59
N ASP A 93 -6.21 -13.20 9.98
CA ASP A 93 -5.80 -12.32 11.07
C ASP A 93 -5.66 -10.88 10.56
N ILE A 94 -6.75 -10.12 10.67
CA ILE A 94 -6.80 -8.69 10.31
C ILE A 94 -6.85 -7.85 11.57
N ARG A 95 -5.84 -7.01 11.77
CA ARG A 95 -5.67 -6.16 12.96
C ARG A 95 -5.80 -4.69 12.61
N TYR A 96 -6.41 -3.93 13.51
CA TYR A 96 -6.48 -2.49 13.36
C TYR A 96 -5.17 -1.84 13.81
N VAL A 97 -4.69 -0.88 13.04
CA VAL A 97 -3.62 0.05 13.42
C VAL A 97 -4.11 1.49 13.25
N PRO A 98 -3.88 2.41 14.19
CA PRO A 98 -4.21 3.81 14.01
C PRO A 98 -3.54 4.39 12.75
N GLY A 99 -4.26 5.21 11.97
CA GLY A 99 -3.71 5.82 10.76
C GLY A 99 -2.44 6.65 11.00
N LYS A 100 -2.29 7.24 12.21
CA LYS A 100 -1.09 7.96 12.64
C LYS A 100 0.16 7.08 12.72
N GLU A 101 -0.01 5.78 12.98
CA GLU A 101 1.08 4.81 13.05
C GLU A 101 1.31 4.13 11.70
N ASN A 102 0.30 4.15 10.81
CA ASN A 102 0.38 3.59 9.46
C ASN A 102 0.98 4.57 8.43
N VAL A 103 2.01 5.31 8.83
CA VAL A 103 2.59 6.42 8.05
C VAL A 103 3.05 5.96 6.67
N VAL A 104 3.79 4.86 6.61
CA VAL A 104 4.38 4.35 5.36
C VAL A 104 3.29 4.02 4.32
N ALA A 105 2.28 3.24 4.72
CA ALA A 105 1.23 2.86 3.79
C ALA A 105 0.37 4.06 3.38
N ASP A 106 0.12 4.99 4.30
CA ASP A 106 -0.62 6.22 4.01
C ASP A 106 0.13 7.11 3.01
N SER A 107 1.43 7.37 3.23
CA SER A 107 2.30 8.11 2.31
C SER A 107 2.31 7.48 0.91
N LEU A 108 2.51 6.15 0.82
CA LEU A 108 2.51 5.44 -0.46
C LEU A 108 1.14 5.43 -1.14
N SER A 109 0.06 5.57 -0.37
CA SER A 109 -1.30 5.61 -0.92
C SER A 109 -1.67 6.99 -1.50
N ARG A 110 -1.01 8.04 -1.03
CA ARG A 110 -1.24 9.46 -1.33
C ARG A 110 -0.37 10.02 -2.45
N VAL A 111 0.38 9.18 -3.16
CA VAL A 111 1.14 9.62 -4.34
C VAL A 111 0.15 10.11 -5.41
N CYS A 112 -0.14 11.41 -5.36
CA CYS A 112 -0.60 12.17 -6.50
C CYS A 112 0.51 12.12 -7.55
N GLU A 113 0.15 12.20 -8.82
CA GLU A 113 1.09 12.25 -9.95
C GLU A 113 2.36 13.00 -9.54
N ILE A 114 3.53 12.36 -9.73
CA ILE A 114 4.77 13.12 -9.84
C ILE A 114 4.50 14.03 -11.03
N GLN A 115 4.01 15.24 -10.75
CA GLN A 115 3.94 16.29 -11.73
C GLN A 115 5.41 16.58 -12.00
N PHE A 116 5.91 16.00 -13.09
CA PHE A 116 7.14 16.49 -13.66
C PHE A 116 6.83 17.96 -13.97
N SER A 117 7.34 18.83 -13.12
CA SER A 117 7.22 20.25 -13.34
C SER A 117 7.87 20.50 -14.71
N SER A 118 7.24 21.40 -15.46
CA SER A 118 7.44 21.65 -16.90
C SER A 118 8.89 21.62 -17.42
N LEU A 119 9.10 21.69 -18.74
CA LEU A 119 10.43 21.86 -19.36
C LEU A 119 11.29 22.99 -18.74
N ALA A 120 10.69 23.96 -18.04
CA ALA A 120 11.42 24.98 -17.29
C ALA A 120 12.25 24.39 -16.13
N ASP A 121 11.76 23.33 -15.49
CA ASP A 121 12.39 22.67 -14.36
C ASP A 121 13.62 21.85 -14.78
N LEU A 122 13.62 21.32 -16.02
CA LEU A 122 14.79 20.62 -16.56
C LEU A 122 16.00 21.53 -16.74
N LYS A 123 15.79 22.76 -17.23
CA LYS A 123 16.88 23.77 -17.35
C LYS A 123 17.38 24.23 -15.99
N LEU A 124 16.47 24.32 -15.01
CA LEU A 124 16.83 24.65 -13.64
C LEU A 124 17.68 23.54 -12.99
N TRP A 125 17.30 22.27 -13.19
CA TRP A 125 18.07 21.13 -12.70
C TRP A 125 19.41 20.98 -13.40
N GLU A 126 19.48 21.21 -14.71
CA GLU A 126 20.74 21.23 -15.47
C GLU A 126 21.72 22.27 -14.92
N SER A 127 21.26 23.50 -14.70
CA SER A 127 22.10 24.56 -14.14
C SER A 127 22.51 24.27 -12.68
N SER A 128 21.64 23.66 -11.89
CA SER A 128 21.93 23.22 -10.52
C SER A 128 22.98 22.11 -10.48
N GLN A 129 22.87 21.10 -11.35
CA GLN A 129 23.85 20.01 -11.47
C GLN A 129 25.22 20.52 -11.93
N ASN A 130 25.27 21.42 -12.90
CA ASN A 130 26.53 21.99 -13.41
C ASN A 130 27.23 22.91 -12.39
N SER A 131 26.49 23.45 -11.41
CA SER A 131 27.03 24.29 -10.35
C SER A 131 27.36 23.52 -9.07
N ASP A 132 26.99 22.24 -8.97
CA ASP A 132 27.22 21.40 -7.81
C ASP A 132 28.71 20.97 -7.72
N PRO A 133 29.43 21.36 -6.65
CA PRO A 133 30.84 21.03 -6.47
C PRO A 133 31.07 19.57 -6.08
N GLU A 134 30.10 18.88 -5.46
CA GLU A 134 30.22 17.46 -5.10
C GLU A 134 30.17 16.58 -6.35
N LEU A 135 29.27 16.88 -7.29
CA LEU A 135 29.16 16.17 -8.56
C LEU A 135 30.42 16.31 -9.44
N LYS A 136 31.08 17.47 -9.41
CA LYS A 136 32.35 17.70 -10.12
C LYS A 136 33.53 16.89 -9.57
N GLY A 137 33.43 16.37 -8.35
CA GLY A 137 34.45 15.50 -7.76
C GLY A 137 34.28 14.02 -8.13
N ILE A 138 33.14 13.64 -8.71
CA ILE A 138 32.77 12.24 -9.01
C ILE A 138 32.81 11.96 -10.53
N LEU A 139 32.64 13.00 -11.36
CA LEU A 139 32.79 12.95 -12.82
C LEU A 139 34.22 13.29 -13.25
#